data_AF-A0A4Y2B7Y3-F1
#
_entry.id   AF-A0A4Y2B7Y3-F1
#
_cell.length_a   1.000
_cell.length_b   1.000
_cell.length_c   1.000
_cell.angle_alpha   90.00
_cell.angle_beta   90.00
_cell.angle_gamma   90.00
#
_symmetry.space_group_name_H-M   'P 1'
#
loop_
_entity.id
_entity.type
_entity.pdbx_description
1 polymer ?
#
loop_
_entity_poly.entity_id
_entity_poly.type
_entity_poly.pdbx_seq_one_letter_code
_entity_poly.pdbx_strand_id
1 'polypeptide(L)'
;MHMFVEKGIRGGISVITKRFSQANNKYLPNFDASKSIKHIIYLDCNNLYGASMVESLPYGGFEWISADVTLDWIQSIPQDSSEGYIFQVDLKYPEELHDPQRLSLSS
;
A
#
# COMPACT_ATOMS: atom_id res chain seq x y z
N MET A 1 -16.29 -7.06 19.34
CA MET A 1 -15.12 -6.55 18.60
C MET A 1 -14.39 -7.64 17.80
N HIS A 2 -14.32 -8.89 18.26
CA HIS A 2 -13.76 -10.01 17.48
C HIS A 2 -14.23 -10.06 16.01
N MET A 3 -15.55 -10.07 15.78
CA MET A 3 -16.14 -10.03 14.42
C MET A 3 -15.72 -8.80 13.58
N PHE A 4 -15.42 -7.67 14.23
CA PHE A 4 -14.96 -6.46 13.54
C PHE A 4 -13.53 -6.63 13.04
N VAL A 5 -12.64 -7.16 13.90
CA VAL A 5 -11.25 -7.45 13.56
C VAL A 5 -11.19 -8.53 12.47
N GLU A 6 -11.93 -9.64 12.62
CA GLU A 6 -11.94 -10.72 11.62
C GLU A 6 -12.39 -10.24 10.24
N LYS A 7 -13.42 -9.39 10.18
CA LYS A 7 -13.88 -8.78 8.91
C LYS A 7 -12.83 -7.87 8.27
N GLY A 8 -11.87 -7.35 9.04
CA GLY A 8 -10.76 -6.52 8.58
C GLY A 8 -9.56 -7.31 8.05
N ILE A 9 -9.44 -8.61 8.37
CA ILE A 9 -8.29 -9.42 7.96
C ILE A 9 -8.25 -9.57 6.44
N ARG A 10 -7.10 -9.28 5.84
CA ARG A 10 -6.81 -9.46 4.41
C ARG A 10 -5.51 -10.22 4.24
N GLY A 11 -5.37 -10.91 3.12
CA GLY A 11 -4.13 -11.58 2.73
C GLY A 11 -3.12 -10.61 2.12
N GLY A 12 -2.11 -11.19 1.46
CA GLY A 12 -1.09 -10.40 0.75
C GLY A 12 -1.67 -9.52 -0.36
N ILE A 13 -1.05 -8.36 -0.57
CA ILE A 13 -1.40 -7.44 -1.65
C ILE A 13 -0.88 -8.00 -2.98
N SER A 14 -1.77 -8.15 -3.96
CA SER A 14 -1.43 -8.51 -5.34
C SER A 14 -2.08 -7.51 -6.29
N VAL A 15 -1.26 -6.63 -6.88
CA VAL A 15 -1.72 -5.49 -7.70
C VAL A 15 -0.83 -5.34 -8.92
N ILE A 16 -1.45 -5.07 -10.07
CA ILE A 16 -0.78 -4.68 -11.31
C ILE A 16 -1.20 -3.24 -11.64
N THR A 17 -0.31 -2.28 -11.42
CA THR A 17 -0.58 -0.86 -11.72
C THR A 17 -0.30 -0.50 -13.18
N LYS A 18 0.60 -1.24 -13.85
CA LYS A 18 0.95 -1.07 -15.26
C LYS A 18 0.93 -2.41 -15.97
N ARG A 19 0.04 -2.55 -16.96
CA ARG A 19 -0.17 -3.83 -17.68
C ARG A 19 1.05 -4.29 -18.48
N PHE A 20 1.81 -3.35 -19.04
CA PHE A 20 2.99 -3.67 -19.85
C PHE A 20 4.10 -2.64 -19.67
N SER A 21 5.33 -3.12 -19.51
CA SER A 21 6.54 -2.31 -19.59
C SER A 21 7.68 -3.16 -20.11
N GLN A 22 8.41 -2.66 -21.10
CA GLN A 22 9.57 -3.33 -21.68
C GLN A 22 10.84 -2.52 -21.43
N ALA A 23 11.85 -3.08 -20.79
CA ALA A 23 13.12 -2.40 -20.57
C ALA A 23 13.80 -1.95 -21.89
N ASN A 24 14.52 -0.84 -21.85
CA ASN A 24 15.35 -0.34 -22.94
C ASN A 24 16.69 0.11 -22.36
N ASN A 25 17.67 -0.79 -22.27
CA ASN A 25 18.99 -0.43 -21.75
C ASN A 25 20.07 -1.16 -22.54
N LYS A 26 21.29 -0.60 -22.50
CA LYS A 26 22.45 -1.02 -23.30
C LYS A 26 22.91 -2.46 -23.12
N TYR A 27 22.40 -3.16 -22.10
CA TYR A 27 22.75 -4.55 -21.81
C TYR A 27 21.84 -5.54 -22.54
N LEU A 28 20.78 -5.08 -23.23
CA LEU A 28 19.82 -5.91 -23.94
C LEU A 28 20.14 -5.99 -25.45
N PRO A 29 19.92 -7.15 -26.10
CA PRO A 29 20.20 -7.33 -27.53
C PRO A 29 19.31 -6.49 -28.44
N ASN A 30 18.14 -6.07 -27.96
CA ASN A 30 17.18 -5.23 -28.67
C ASN A 30 17.22 -3.75 -28.23
N PHE A 31 18.35 -3.29 -27.68
CA PHE A 31 18.53 -1.90 -27.27
C PHE A 31 18.34 -0.94 -28.46
N ASP A 32 17.56 0.11 -28.23
CA ASP A 32 17.27 1.15 -29.21
C ASP A 32 17.75 2.50 -28.67
N ALA A 33 18.83 3.02 -29.25
CA ALA A 33 19.45 4.28 -28.86
C ALA A 33 18.57 5.51 -29.15
N SER A 34 17.53 5.38 -29.98
CA SER A 34 16.57 6.46 -30.24
C SER A 34 15.54 6.62 -29.12
N LYS A 35 15.41 5.63 -28.23
CA LYS A 35 14.46 5.62 -27.12
C LYS A 35 15.14 5.94 -25.80
N SER A 36 14.36 6.45 -24.84
CA SER A 36 14.83 6.70 -23.47
C SER A 36 15.36 5.42 -22.82
N ILE A 37 16.45 5.52 -22.06
CA ILE A 37 16.97 4.41 -21.26
C ILE A 37 15.96 4.08 -20.15
N LYS A 38 15.61 2.80 -20.02
CA LYS A 38 14.64 2.28 -19.05
C LYS A 38 15.08 0.94 -18.50
N HIS A 39 15.10 0.84 -17.17
CA HIS A 39 15.37 -0.38 -16.42
C HIS A 39 14.08 -0.91 -15.77
N ILE A 40 14.02 -2.22 -15.55
CA ILE A 40 12.99 -2.87 -14.74
C ILE A 40 13.72 -3.57 -13.61
N ILE A 41 13.26 -3.36 -12.38
CA ILE A 41 13.83 -3.96 -11.17
C ILE A 41 12.85 -4.96 -10.60
N TYR A 42 13.38 -6.07 -10.09
CA TYR A 42 12.64 -7.05 -9.31
C TYR A 42 13.17 -6.99 -7.87
N LEU A 43 12.29 -6.68 -6.93
CA LEU A 43 12.61 -6.59 -5.51
C LEU A 43 11.75 -7.60 -4.76
N ASP A 44 12.37 -8.33 -3.85
CA ASP A 44 11.71 -9.30 -2.99
C ASP A 44 12.18 -9.13 -1.55
N CYS A 45 11.26 -9.24 -0.59
CA CYS A 45 11.57 -9.11 0.83
C CYS A 45 11.74 -10.50 1.44
N ASN A 46 12.97 -10.81 1.87
CA ASN A 46 13.26 -12.04 2.60
C ASN A 46 12.49 -12.06 3.92
N ASN A 47 11.57 -13.02 4.08
CA ASN A 47 10.77 -13.20 5.29
C ASN A 47 9.91 -11.98 5.67
N LEU A 48 9.10 -11.49 4.72
CA LEU A 48 8.22 -10.32 4.91
C LEU A 48 7.38 -10.39 6.20
N TYR A 49 6.66 -11.50 6.44
CA TYR A 49 5.83 -11.61 7.64
C TYR A 49 6.66 -11.62 8.92
N GLY A 50 7.81 -12.31 8.93
CA GLY A 50 8.70 -12.30 10.09
C GLY A 50 9.26 -10.92 10.40
N ALA A 51 9.57 -10.12 9.37
CA ALA A 51 9.95 -8.72 9.56
C ALA A 51 8.82 -7.93 10.23
N SER A 52 7.57 -8.07 9.76
CA SER A 52 6.41 -7.42 10.38
C SER A 52 6.11 -7.91 11.81
N MET A 53 6.49 -9.15 12.16
CA MET A 53 6.28 -9.70 13.50
C MET A 53 7.25 -9.16 14.56
N VAL A 54 8.31 -8.45 14.16
CA VAL A 54 9.24 -7.78 15.08
C VAL A 54 8.71 -6.40 15.50
N GLU A 55 7.77 -5.85 14.74
CA GLU A 55 7.10 -4.58 15.06
C GLU A 55 6.11 -4.74 16.22
N SER A 56 5.66 -3.62 16.79
CA SER A 56 4.63 -3.62 17.84
C SER A 56 3.30 -4.18 17.31
N LEU A 57 2.80 -5.26 17.93
CA LEU A 57 1.55 -5.91 17.55
C LEU A 57 0.50 -5.76 18.66
N PRO A 58 -0.78 -5.51 18.29
CA PRO A 58 -1.85 -5.44 19.27
C PRO A 58 -2.11 -6.84 19.86
N TYR A 59 -2.05 -6.96 21.19
CA TYR A 59 -2.16 -8.24 21.89
C TYR A 59 -3.35 -8.33 22.86
N GLY A 60 -4.02 -7.22 23.19
CA GLY A 60 -5.12 -7.21 24.15
C GLY A 60 -5.61 -5.81 24.50
N GLY A 61 -6.51 -5.72 25.48
CA GLY A 61 -7.01 -4.44 26.01
C GLY A 61 -7.90 -3.66 25.05
N PHE A 62 -8.53 -4.35 24.10
CA PHE A 62 -9.29 -3.67 23.08
C PHE A 62 -10.67 -3.21 23.57
N GLU A 63 -10.98 -1.94 23.33
CA GLU A 63 -12.22 -1.30 23.76
C GLU A 63 -12.81 -0.44 22.65
N TRP A 64 -14.13 -0.28 22.65
CA TRP A 64 -14.81 0.67 21.78
C TRP A 64 -14.78 2.05 22.43
N ILE A 65 -14.20 3.02 21.74
CA ILE A 65 -14.20 4.42 22.19
C ILE A 65 -15.33 5.19 21.51
N SER A 66 -16.07 5.97 22.29
CA SER A 66 -17.00 6.99 21.76
C SER A 66 -16.26 8.32 21.80
N ALA A 67 -15.67 8.71 20.68
CA ALA A 67 -14.93 9.96 20.56
C ALA A 67 -15.30 10.69 19.26
N ASP A 68 -15.30 12.02 19.31
CA ASP A 68 -15.36 12.85 18.11
C ASP A 68 -13.99 12.80 17.42
N VAL A 69 -13.82 11.82 16.54
CA VAL A 69 -12.56 11.59 15.81
C VAL A 69 -12.47 12.57 14.64
N THR A 70 -11.47 13.46 14.67
CA THR A 70 -11.14 14.37 13.56
C THR A 70 -9.88 13.91 12.82
N LEU A 71 -9.72 14.33 11.57
CA LEU A 71 -8.51 13.99 10.79
C LEU A 71 -7.23 14.54 11.43
N ASP A 72 -7.28 15.77 11.97
CA ASP A 72 -6.13 16.39 12.63
C ASP A 72 -5.71 15.61 13.87
N TRP A 73 -6.69 15.11 14.64
CA TRP A 73 -6.40 14.25 15.78
C TRP A 73 -5.76 12.93 15.34
N ILE A 74 -6.30 12.26 14.32
CA ILE A 74 -5.71 11.01 13.77
C ILE A 74 -4.25 11.24 13.37
N GLN A 75 -3.97 12.34 12.66
CA GLN A 75 -2.62 12.68 12.20
C GLN A 75 -1.66 13.05 13.34
N SER A 76 -2.18 13.42 14.51
CA SER A 76 -1.37 13.74 15.69
C SER A 76 -0.93 12.51 16.49
N ILE A 77 -1.46 11.32 16.20
CA ILE A 77 -1.14 10.08 16.93
C ILE A 77 0.31 9.65 16.61
N PRO A 78 1.18 9.46 17.63
CA PRO A 78 2.53 8.96 17.42
C PRO A 78 2.54 7.53 16.87
N GLN A 79 3.46 7.25 15.95
CA GLN A 79 3.59 5.93 15.34
C GLN A 79 4.06 4.85 16.34
N ASP A 80 4.80 5.25 17.36
CA ASP A 80 5.39 4.41 18.41
C ASP A 80 4.59 4.46 19.73
N SER A 81 3.32 4.89 19.66
CA SER A 81 2.41 4.89 20.81
C SER A 81 2.23 3.47 21.37
N SER A 82 2.09 3.37 22.70
CA SER A 82 1.73 2.13 23.39
C SER A 82 0.29 1.70 23.12
N GLU A 83 -0.57 2.64 22.72
CA GLU A 83 -1.97 2.42 22.37
C GLU A 83 -2.18 2.61 20.88
N GLY A 84 -2.87 1.65 20.25
CA GLY A 84 -3.22 1.67 18.84
C GLY A 84 -4.72 1.85 18.61
N TYR A 85 -5.08 2.35 17.42
CA TYR A 85 -6.47 2.65 17.06
C TYR A 85 -6.84 1.96 15.74
N ILE A 86 -8.05 1.41 15.67
CA ILE A 86 -8.61 0.84 14.44
C ILE A 86 -9.82 1.68 14.03
N PHE A 87 -9.78 2.26 12.83
CA PHE A 87 -10.83 3.14 12.33
C PHE A 87 -11.69 2.42 11.29
N GLN A 88 -13.01 2.54 11.44
CA GLN A 88 -13.96 2.21 10.38
C GLN A 88 -14.38 3.52 9.71
N VAL A 89 -13.98 3.71 8.45
CA VAL A 89 -14.21 4.95 7.71
C VAL A 89 -14.72 4.68 6.30
N ASP A 90 -15.47 5.63 5.77
CA ASP A 90 -15.79 5.69 4.35
C ASP A 90 -14.74 6.56 3.65
N LEU A 91 -14.12 6.02 2.60
CA LEU A 91 -13.11 6.73 1.82
C LEU A 91 -13.69 7.08 0.45
N LYS A 92 -13.47 8.33 0.02
CA LYS A 92 -13.73 8.77 -1.35
C LYS A 92 -12.40 9.03 -2.02
N TYR A 93 -12.15 8.34 -3.13
CA TYR A 93 -10.98 8.60 -3.97
C TYR A 93 -11.35 9.67 -5.02
N PRO A 94 -10.58 10.77 -5.16
CA PRO A 94 -10.92 11.83 -6.11
C PRO A 94 -10.88 11.33 -7.56
N GLU A 95 -11.94 11.63 -8.33
CA GLU A 95 -12.11 11.13 -9.70
C GLU A 95 -11.01 11.64 -10.63
N GLU A 96 -10.49 12.84 -10.41
CA GLU A 96 -9.40 13.42 -11.19
C GLU A 96 -8.10 12.59 -11.16
N LEU A 97 -7.94 11.73 -10.16
CA LEU A 97 -6.79 10.83 -10.03
C LEU A 97 -7.01 9.46 -10.70
N HIS A 98 -8.20 9.20 -11.25
CA HIS A 98 -8.53 7.90 -11.86
C HIS A 98 -7.94 7.75 -13.28
N ASP A 99 -7.89 8.83 -14.05
CA ASP A 99 -7.53 8.81 -15.48
C ASP A 99 -6.05 8.57 -15.83
N PRO A 100 -5.03 8.96 -15.03
CA PRO A 100 -3.62 8.70 -15.35
C PRO A 100 -3.31 7.21 -15.61
N GLN A 101 -4.11 6.30 -15.07
CA GLN A 101 -3.91 4.85 -15.18
C GLN A 101 -4.57 4.24 -16.43
N ARG A 102 -5.56 4.94 -17.03
CA ARG A 102 -6.36 4.44 -18.17
C ARG A 102 -5.70 4.69 -19.52
N LEU A 103 -4.81 5.68 -19.63
CA LEU A 103 -4.16 6.10 -20.88
C LEU A 103 -3.05 5.15 -21.40
N SER A 104 -2.77 4.03 -20.73
CA SER A 104 -1.88 2.98 -21.28
C SER A 104 -2.59 1.96 -22.18
N LEU A 105 -3.89 2.15 -22.46
CA LEU A 105 -4.73 1.25 -23.26
C LEU A 105 -4.74 1.55 -24.77
N SER A 106 -3.99 2.55 -25.23
CA SER A 106 -3.84 2.87 -26.65
C SER A 106 -2.36 2.86 -27.07
N SER A 107 -1.78 1.68 -27.18
CA SER A 107 -0.52 1.46 -27.91
C SER A 107 -0.44 0.02 -28.39
#